data_AF-A0A0D6Q3Z7-F1
#
_entry.id   AF-A0A0D6Q3Z7-F1
#
_cell.length_a   1.000
_cell.length_b   1.000
_cell.length_c   1.000
_cell.angle_alpha   90.00
_cell.angle_beta   90.00
_cell.angle_gamma   90.00
#
_symmetry.space_group_name_H-M   'P 1'
#
loop_
_entity.id
_entity.type
_entity.pdbx_description
1 polymer ?
#
loop_
_entity_poly.entity_id
_entity_poly.type
_entity_poly.pdbx_seq_one_letter_code
_entity_poly.pdbx_strand_id
1 'polypeptide(L)'
;MLGVAVCLSTPAMAQSIPEKTGINSLMGVAPRTEDFVKIATISDMFEIQSSELALHSKDTALTEFATRMIADHKKTSAALQDLLHSGSVQIQQPTALDETHQDELDKLKTLHGRDFALQYRSDQVSAHEDAVSLFRRYSENGENASLKTWAANTLPTLENHLQAARSLPQ
;
A
#
# COMPACT_ATOMS: atom_id res chain seq x y z
N MET A 1 32.99 6.71 38.95
CA MET A 1 31.96 5.77 38.47
C MET A 1 31.59 6.16 37.06
N LEU A 2 31.85 5.27 36.10
CA LEU A 2 31.68 5.50 34.67
C LEU A 2 30.18 5.37 34.33
N GLY A 3 29.54 6.47 33.93
CA GLY A 3 28.15 6.45 33.47
C GLY A 3 28.09 6.01 32.02
N VAL A 4 27.61 4.79 31.77
CA VAL A 4 27.31 4.30 30.43
C VAL A 4 26.01 4.95 29.97
N ALA A 5 26.11 5.89 29.03
CA ALA A 5 24.95 6.38 28.28
C ALA A 5 24.60 5.32 27.21
N VAL A 6 23.50 4.58 27.44
CA VAL A 6 22.90 3.73 26.41
C VAL A 6 22.08 4.63 25.50
N CYS A 7 22.67 5.03 24.37
CA CYS A 7 21.91 5.63 23.28
C CYS A 7 21.08 4.51 22.61
N LEU A 8 19.80 4.42 22.98
CA LEU A 8 18.83 3.64 22.20
C LEU A 8 18.57 4.38 20.89
N SER A 9 19.30 4.03 19.84
CA SER A 9 18.96 4.39 18.47
C SER A 9 17.66 3.67 18.10
N THR A 10 16.52 4.32 18.29
CA THR A 10 15.27 3.84 17.70
C THR A 10 15.42 3.95 16.18
N PRO A 11 15.24 2.86 15.41
CA PRO A 11 15.19 3.00 13.96
C PRO A 11 13.95 3.83 13.64
N ALA A 12 14.16 5.05 13.14
CA ALA A 12 13.11 6.02 12.79
C ALA A 12 12.17 5.56 11.65
N MET A 13 12.24 4.28 11.26
CA MET A 13 11.64 3.73 10.04
C MET A 13 10.64 2.59 10.32
N ALA A 14 10.44 2.20 11.58
CA ALA A 14 9.44 1.19 11.93
C ALA A 14 8.05 1.82 12.06
N GLN A 15 7.02 1.16 11.50
CA GLN A 15 5.62 1.55 11.72
C GLN A 15 5.33 1.60 13.22
N SER A 16 4.42 2.47 13.66
CA SER A 16 3.98 2.47 15.06
C SER A 16 3.43 1.10 15.46
N ILE A 17 3.64 0.73 16.73
CA ILE A 17 3.19 -0.56 17.28
C ILE A 17 1.66 -0.74 17.10
N PRO A 18 0.79 0.26 17.38
CA PRO A 18 -0.65 0.10 17.18
C PRO A 18 -1.08 -0.09 15.72
N GLU A 19 -0.38 0.55 14.77
CA GLU A 19 -0.67 0.36 13.34
C GLU A 19 -0.19 -1.03 12.88
N LYS A 20 1.06 -1.39 13.22
CA LYS A 20 1.65 -2.69 12.86
C LYS A 20 0.86 -3.88 13.41
N THR A 21 0.22 -3.72 14.57
CA THR A 21 -0.60 -4.76 15.21
C THR A 21 -2.07 -4.74 14.76
N GLY A 22 -2.47 -3.81 13.89
CA GLY A 22 -3.83 -3.66 13.39
C GLY A 22 -4.82 -3.03 14.38
N ILE A 23 -4.39 -2.64 15.57
CA ILE A 23 -5.23 -2.03 16.61
C ILE A 23 -5.89 -0.74 16.11
N ASN A 24 -5.14 0.10 15.36
CA ASN A 24 -5.70 1.31 14.76
C ASN A 24 -6.79 1.01 13.75
N SER A 25 -6.56 0.05 12.84
CA SER A 25 -7.55 -0.39 11.85
C SER A 25 -8.83 -0.89 12.53
N LEU A 26 -8.70 -1.68 13.59
CA LEU A 26 -9.84 -2.20 14.36
C LEU A 26 -10.66 -1.10 15.06
N MET A 27 -10.00 -0.05 15.55
CA MET A 27 -10.64 1.06 16.26
C MET A 27 -11.06 2.21 15.34
N GLY A 28 -10.81 2.14 14.04
CA GLY A 28 -11.10 3.24 13.11
C GLY A 28 -10.20 4.47 13.30
N VAL A 29 -9.06 4.32 13.98
CA VAL A 29 -8.13 5.42 14.25
C VAL A 29 -7.22 5.65 13.04
N ALA A 30 -7.04 6.91 12.65
CA ALA A 30 -6.09 7.25 11.59
C ALA A 30 -4.66 6.88 12.01
N PRO A 31 -3.86 6.31 11.09
CA PRO A 31 -2.43 6.18 11.32
C PRO A 31 -1.78 7.55 11.46
N ARG A 32 -0.59 7.60 12.07
CA ARG A 32 0.28 8.78 12.01
C ARG A 32 0.65 9.09 10.57
N THR A 33 0.97 10.34 10.28
CA THR A 33 1.34 10.79 8.92
C THR A 33 2.48 9.94 8.32
N GLU A 34 3.52 9.62 9.10
CA GLU A 34 4.65 8.82 8.63
C GLU A 34 4.26 7.37 8.36
N ASP A 35 3.41 6.79 9.21
CA ASP A 35 2.91 5.43 9.04
C ASP A 35 2.02 5.36 7.77
N PHE A 36 1.15 6.35 7.56
CA PHE A 36 0.31 6.46 6.37
C PHE A 36 1.13 6.50 5.09
N VAL A 37 2.10 7.42 5.00
CA VAL A 37 2.97 7.58 3.82
C VAL A 37 3.72 6.28 3.56
N LYS A 38 4.31 5.68 4.59
CA LYS A 38 5.05 4.43 4.46
C LYS A 38 4.16 3.30 3.91
N ILE A 39 2.98 3.10 4.48
CA ILE A 39 2.06 2.02 4.08
C ILE A 39 1.56 2.27 2.66
N ALA A 40 1.15 3.50 2.33
CA ALA A 40 0.67 3.83 0.99
C ALA A 40 1.77 3.60 -0.08
N THR A 41 3.02 3.97 0.20
CA THR A 41 4.14 3.71 -0.71
C THR A 41 4.38 2.21 -0.91
N ILE A 42 4.40 1.40 0.16
CA ILE A 42 4.62 -0.05 0.05
C ILE A 42 3.46 -0.71 -0.70
N SER A 43 2.22 -0.31 -0.40
CA SER A 43 1.02 -0.79 -1.10
C SER A 43 1.11 -0.50 -2.60
N ASP A 44 1.38 0.74 -3.02
CA ASP A 44 1.57 1.07 -4.45
C ASP A 44 2.69 0.22 -5.10
N MET A 45 3.82 0.04 -4.42
CA MET A 45 4.93 -0.78 -4.92
C MET A 45 4.53 -2.24 -5.11
N PHE A 46 3.75 -2.81 -4.20
CA PHE A 46 3.27 -4.18 -4.29
C PHE A 46 2.26 -4.34 -5.43
N GLU A 47 1.31 -3.41 -5.52
CA GLU A 47 0.27 -3.39 -6.55
C GLU A 47 0.87 -3.31 -7.97
N ILE A 48 1.88 -2.45 -8.16
CA ILE A 48 2.59 -2.34 -9.44
C ILE A 48 3.34 -3.64 -9.76
N GLN A 49 4.16 -4.14 -8.84
CA GLN A 49 5.02 -5.30 -9.12
C GLN A 49 4.23 -6.60 -9.29
N SER A 50 3.18 -6.82 -8.50
CA SER A 50 2.31 -7.99 -8.65
C SER A 50 1.54 -7.94 -9.96
N SER A 51 1.07 -6.75 -10.36
CA SER A 51 0.40 -6.53 -11.66
C SER A 51 1.34 -6.73 -12.85
N GLU A 52 2.62 -6.35 -12.74
CA GLU A 52 3.62 -6.60 -13.78
C GLU A 52 3.80 -8.11 -14.05
N LEU A 53 3.68 -8.96 -13.03
CA LEU A 53 3.63 -10.42 -13.21
C LEU A 53 2.37 -10.84 -13.99
N ALA A 54 1.21 -10.28 -13.62
CA ALA A 54 -0.08 -10.63 -14.21
C ALA A 54 -0.22 -10.25 -15.70
N LEU A 55 0.59 -9.32 -16.21
CA LEU A 55 0.67 -9.00 -17.65
C LEU A 55 1.09 -10.19 -18.52
N HIS A 56 1.73 -11.21 -17.95
CA HIS A 56 2.13 -12.42 -18.67
C HIS A 56 1.02 -13.48 -18.73
N SER A 57 -0.15 -13.21 -18.12
CA SER A 57 -1.30 -14.10 -18.17
C SER A 57 -1.87 -14.20 -19.58
N LYS A 58 -2.49 -15.34 -19.89
CA LYS A 58 -3.32 -15.52 -21.10
C LYS A 58 -4.77 -15.11 -20.89
N ASP A 59 -5.14 -14.79 -19.66
CA ASP A 59 -6.48 -14.32 -19.30
C ASP A 59 -6.57 -12.82 -19.52
N THR A 60 -7.37 -12.41 -20.51
CA THR A 60 -7.58 -11.00 -20.87
C THR A 60 -8.07 -10.17 -19.67
N ALA A 61 -8.97 -10.70 -18.84
CA ALA A 61 -9.51 -9.97 -17.70
C ALA A 61 -8.42 -9.64 -16.67
N LEU A 62 -7.48 -10.57 -16.44
CA LEU A 62 -6.31 -10.33 -15.58
C LEU A 62 -5.38 -9.28 -16.19
N THR A 63 -5.08 -9.37 -17.48
CA THR A 63 -4.16 -8.41 -18.13
C THR A 63 -4.74 -7.00 -18.19
N GLU A 64 -6.04 -6.84 -18.41
CA GLU A 64 -6.73 -5.54 -18.41
C GLU A 64 -6.74 -4.92 -17.01
N PHE A 65 -7.07 -5.72 -15.99
CA PHE A 65 -7.04 -5.28 -14.61
C PHE A 65 -5.62 -4.87 -14.19
N ALA A 66 -4.62 -5.70 -14.46
CA ALA A 66 -3.21 -5.42 -14.15
C ALA A 66 -2.69 -4.16 -14.85
N THR A 67 -3.05 -3.96 -16.12
CA THR A 67 -2.68 -2.75 -16.87
C THR A 67 -3.23 -1.50 -16.19
N ARG A 68 -4.49 -1.55 -15.72
CA ARG A 68 -5.10 -0.45 -14.98
C ARG A 68 -4.42 -0.22 -13.63
N MET A 69 -4.13 -1.28 -12.86
CA MET A 69 -3.44 -1.15 -11.56
C MET A 69 -2.10 -0.45 -11.74
N ILE A 70 -1.27 -0.88 -12.70
CA ILE A 70 0.04 -0.27 -12.97
C ILE A 70 -0.10 1.23 -13.28
N ALA A 71 -1.06 1.60 -14.15
CA ALA A 71 -1.24 2.99 -14.55
C ALA A 71 -1.72 3.87 -13.39
N ASP A 72 -2.75 3.41 -12.67
CA ASP A 72 -3.38 4.18 -11.59
C ASP A 72 -2.43 4.30 -10.38
N HIS A 73 -1.75 3.22 -9.98
CA HIS A 73 -0.81 3.26 -8.85
C HIS A 73 0.47 4.04 -9.17
N LYS A 74 0.99 4.02 -10.41
CA LYS A 74 2.10 4.92 -10.80
C LYS A 74 1.72 6.39 -10.67
N LYS A 75 0.47 6.74 -11.00
CA LYS A 75 -0.06 8.10 -10.82
C LYS A 75 -0.19 8.47 -9.34
N THR A 76 -0.69 7.55 -8.51
CA THR A 76 -0.82 7.73 -7.06
C THR A 76 0.54 7.94 -6.41
N SER A 77 1.54 7.12 -6.76
CA SER A 77 2.92 7.24 -6.26
C SER A 77 3.56 8.57 -6.65
N ALA A 78 3.42 9.00 -7.92
CA ALA A 78 3.96 10.27 -8.37
C ALA A 78 3.30 11.46 -7.63
N ALA A 79 1.98 11.44 -7.47
CA ALA A 79 1.26 12.48 -6.74
C ALA A 79 1.68 12.54 -5.26
N LEU A 80 1.88 11.39 -4.62
CA LEU A 80 2.39 11.35 -3.24
C LEU A 80 3.81 11.92 -3.16
N GLN A 81 4.69 11.55 -4.09
CA GLN A 81 6.05 12.08 -4.14
C GLN A 81 6.06 13.61 -4.29
N ASP A 82 5.22 14.17 -5.17
CA ASP A 82 5.10 15.63 -5.35
C ASP A 82 4.61 16.33 -4.08
N LEU A 83 3.65 15.73 -3.36
CA LEU A 83 3.14 16.26 -2.09
C LEU A 83 4.22 16.28 -1.00
N LEU A 84 5.08 15.26 -0.94
CA LEU A 84 6.18 15.21 0.03
C LEU A 84 7.31 16.17 -0.33
N HIS A 85 7.61 16.36 -1.61
CA HIS A 85 8.62 17.33 -2.07
C HIS A 85 8.19 18.79 -1.87
N SER A 86 6.91 19.09 -2.07
CA SER A 86 6.34 20.44 -1.89
C SER A 86 5.95 20.74 -0.44
N GLY A 87 5.84 19.71 0.39
CA GLY A 87 5.41 19.82 1.78
C GLY A 87 6.49 20.33 2.74
N SER A 88 6.04 20.82 3.89
CA SER A 88 6.90 21.25 5.00
C SER A 88 7.46 20.07 5.81
N VAL A 89 6.95 18.84 5.59
CA VAL A 89 7.32 17.63 6.33
C VAL A 89 8.12 16.72 5.41
N GLN A 90 9.39 16.51 5.75
CA GLN A 90 10.30 15.60 5.06
C GLN A 90 10.09 14.18 5.59
N ILE A 91 9.26 13.39 4.90
CA ILE A 91 9.04 11.98 5.24
C ILE A 91 9.82 11.13 4.25
N GLN A 92 10.71 10.28 4.75
CA GLN A 92 11.44 9.34 3.90
C GLN A 92 10.51 8.22 3.44
N GLN A 93 10.42 8.03 2.13
CA GLN A 93 9.68 6.94 1.52
C GLN A 93 10.53 5.66 1.49
N PRO A 94 9.92 4.48 1.72
CA PRO A 94 10.54 3.20 1.39
C PRO A 94 10.93 3.14 -0.08
N THR A 95 12.05 2.47 -0.37
CA THR A 95 12.53 2.21 -1.74
C THR A 95 12.44 0.74 -2.13
N ALA A 96 11.92 -0.09 -1.24
CA ALA A 96 11.72 -1.53 -1.39
C ALA A 96 10.45 -1.95 -0.65
N LEU A 97 9.90 -3.11 -1.03
CA LEU A 97 8.85 -3.78 -0.26
C LEU A 97 9.35 -4.13 1.14
N ASP A 98 8.43 -4.18 2.09
CA ASP A 98 8.72 -4.85 3.37
C ASP A 98 8.70 -6.37 3.20
N GLU A 99 9.12 -7.09 4.24
CA GLU A 99 9.24 -8.55 4.21
C GLU A 99 7.91 -9.23 3.85
N THR A 100 6.79 -8.74 4.38
CA THR A 100 5.46 -9.34 4.13
C THR A 100 5.06 -9.24 2.67
N HIS A 101 5.12 -8.05 2.07
CA HIS A 101 4.75 -7.88 0.67
C HIS A 101 5.77 -8.52 -0.28
N GLN A 102 7.05 -8.60 0.13
CA GLN A 102 8.07 -9.30 -0.63
C GLN A 102 7.80 -10.82 -0.67
N ASP A 103 7.41 -11.43 0.46
CA ASP A 103 7.04 -12.84 0.53
C ASP A 103 5.80 -13.16 -0.32
N GLU A 104 4.80 -12.29 -0.31
CA GLU A 104 3.60 -12.41 -1.17
C GLU A 104 3.98 -12.36 -2.65
N LEU A 105 4.80 -11.38 -3.04
CA LEU A 105 5.27 -11.24 -4.41
C LEU A 105 6.10 -12.46 -4.85
N ASP A 106 6.97 -12.96 -3.97
CA ASP A 106 7.82 -14.11 -4.27
C ASP A 106 7.00 -15.41 -4.37
N LYS A 107 5.98 -15.59 -3.52
CA LYS A 107 5.01 -16.68 -3.68
C LYS A 107 4.33 -16.59 -5.04
N LEU A 108 3.84 -15.41 -5.43
CA LEU A 108 3.12 -15.21 -6.68
C LEU A 108 3.99 -15.57 -7.91
N LYS A 109 5.30 -15.27 -7.89
CA LYS A 109 6.26 -15.67 -8.95
C LYS A 109 6.38 -17.18 -9.16
N THR A 110 6.10 -17.98 -8.15
CA THR A 110 6.18 -19.46 -8.25
C THR A 110 4.94 -20.10 -8.86
N LEU A 111 3.86 -19.34 -8.99
CA LEU A 111 2.57 -19.86 -9.44
C LEU A 111 2.37 -19.61 -10.93
N HIS A 112 1.57 -20.49 -11.55
CA HIS A 112 1.25 -20.41 -12.97
C HIS A 112 -0.22 -20.75 -13.24
N GLY A 113 -0.73 -20.32 -14.39
CA GLY A 113 -2.07 -20.67 -14.85
C GLY A 113 -3.17 -20.32 -13.84
N ARG A 114 -4.02 -21.29 -13.50
CA ARG A 114 -5.15 -21.08 -12.59
C ARG A 114 -4.70 -20.70 -11.17
N ASP A 115 -3.65 -21.32 -10.65
CA ASP A 115 -3.19 -21.06 -9.28
C ASP A 115 -2.63 -19.64 -9.16
N PHE A 116 -1.93 -19.16 -10.19
CA PHE A 116 -1.52 -17.76 -10.28
C PHE A 116 -2.74 -16.83 -10.28
N ALA A 117 -3.74 -17.11 -11.10
CA ALA A 117 -4.91 -16.25 -11.22
C ALA A 117 -5.69 -16.14 -9.90
N LEU A 118 -5.86 -17.27 -9.21
CA LEU A 118 -6.51 -17.33 -7.90
C LEU A 118 -5.74 -16.57 -6.83
N GLN A 119 -4.42 -16.77 -6.77
CA GLN A 119 -3.57 -16.09 -5.78
C GLN A 119 -3.54 -14.58 -6.06
N TYR A 120 -3.28 -14.17 -7.31
CA TYR A 120 -3.28 -12.77 -7.71
C TYR A 120 -4.59 -12.08 -7.35
N ARG A 121 -5.75 -12.69 -7.68
CA ARG A 121 -7.05 -12.15 -7.29
C ARG A 121 -7.17 -12.01 -5.77
N SER A 122 -6.75 -13.01 -5.01
CA SER A 122 -6.82 -12.99 -3.53
C SER A 122 -5.99 -11.84 -2.96
N ASP A 123 -4.74 -11.71 -3.42
CA ASP A 123 -3.81 -10.68 -2.96
C ASP A 123 -4.34 -9.28 -3.28
N GLN A 124 -4.84 -9.09 -4.50
CA GLN A 124 -5.44 -7.83 -4.95
C GLN A 124 -6.67 -7.44 -4.14
N VAL A 125 -7.54 -8.40 -3.79
CA VAL A 125 -8.70 -8.11 -2.93
C VAL A 125 -8.24 -7.69 -1.53
N SER A 126 -7.30 -8.43 -0.93
CA SER A 126 -6.79 -8.13 0.41
C SER A 126 -6.13 -6.76 0.48
N ALA A 127 -5.20 -6.50 -0.44
CA ALA A 127 -4.44 -5.25 -0.49
C ALA A 127 -5.37 -4.03 -0.70
N HIS A 128 -6.40 -4.17 -1.54
CA HIS A 128 -7.37 -3.09 -1.75
C HIS A 128 -8.35 -2.90 -0.57
N GLU A 129 -8.70 -3.95 0.17
CA GLU A 129 -9.48 -3.81 1.42
C GLU A 129 -8.70 -3.02 2.47
N ASP A 130 -7.42 -3.34 2.64
CA ASP A 130 -6.52 -2.63 3.55
C ASP A 130 -6.29 -1.19 3.09
N ALA A 131 -6.06 -0.95 1.80
CA ALA A 131 -5.89 0.39 1.24
C ALA A 131 -7.15 1.24 1.41
N VAL A 132 -8.34 0.71 1.12
CA VAL A 132 -9.62 1.43 1.34
C VAL A 132 -9.79 1.80 2.81
N SER A 133 -9.47 0.89 3.74
CA SER A 133 -9.51 1.18 5.18
C SER A 133 -8.53 2.29 5.55
N LEU A 134 -7.27 2.18 5.13
CA LEU A 134 -6.21 3.14 5.41
C LEU A 134 -6.57 4.54 4.91
N PHE A 135 -6.96 4.66 3.64
CA PHE A 135 -7.28 5.94 3.00
C PHE A 135 -8.53 6.57 3.59
N ARG A 136 -9.56 5.77 3.94
CA ARG A 136 -10.75 6.29 4.62
C ARG A 136 -10.38 6.89 5.98
N ARG A 137 -9.73 6.11 6.86
CA ARG A 137 -9.34 6.60 8.21
C ARG A 137 -8.49 7.87 8.12
N TYR A 138 -7.52 7.88 7.21
CA TYR A 138 -6.61 9.02 7.08
C TYR A 138 -7.28 10.26 6.45
N SER A 139 -8.14 10.09 5.46
CA SER A 139 -8.88 11.21 4.87
C SER A 139 -9.80 11.91 5.88
N GLU A 140 -10.42 11.15 6.77
CA GLU A 140 -11.30 11.67 7.82
C GLU A 140 -10.49 12.31 8.97
N ASN A 141 -9.49 11.59 9.50
CA ASN A 141 -8.88 11.89 10.79
C ASN A 141 -7.36 12.13 10.77
N GLY A 142 -6.73 12.14 9.59
CA GLY A 142 -5.29 12.39 9.44
C GLY A 142 -4.87 13.78 9.93
N GLU A 143 -3.58 13.93 10.22
CA GLU A 143 -3.00 15.15 10.81
C GLU A 143 -2.55 16.15 9.72
N ASN A 144 -2.07 15.65 8.57
CA ASN A 144 -1.57 16.48 7.49
C ASN A 144 -2.66 16.82 6.46
N ALA A 145 -3.09 18.08 6.41
CA ALA A 145 -4.22 18.53 5.59
C ALA A 145 -4.10 18.23 4.08
N SER A 146 -2.89 18.37 3.50
CA SER A 146 -2.66 18.05 2.08
C SER A 146 -2.80 16.56 1.81
N LEU A 147 -2.23 15.72 2.67
CA LEU A 147 -2.34 14.27 2.57
C LEU A 147 -3.76 13.77 2.86
N LYS A 148 -4.53 14.42 3.75
CA LYS A 148 -5.96 14.11 3.95
C LYS A 148 -6.75 14.34 2.66
N THR A 149 -6.53 15.49 2.01
CA THR A 149 -7.21 15.85 0.78
C THR A 149 -6.86 14.89 -0.35
N TRP A 150 -5.57 14.55 -0.47
CA TRP A 150 -5.11 13.54 -1.40
C TRP A 150 -5.74 12.16 -1.12
N ALA A 151 -5.76 11.72 0.14
CA ALA A 151 -6.37 10.45 0.52
C ALA A 151 -7.87 10.41 0.17
N ALA A 152 -8.61 11.50 0.43
CA ALA A 152 -10.02 11.62 0.07
C ALA A 152 -10.25 11.50 -1.44
N ASN A 153 -9.39 12.12 -2.25
CA ASN A 153 -9.50 12.11 -3.71
C ASN A 153 -9.08 10.78 -4.34
N THR A 154 -8.20 10.02 -3.69
CA THR A 154 -7.74 8.70 -4.14
C THR A 154 -8.72 7.59 -3.77
N LEU A 155 -9.42 7.72 -2.64
CA LEU A 155 -10.31 6.69 -2.09
C LEU A 155 -11.34 6.12 -3.10
N PRO A 156 -12.05 6.92 -3.93
CA PRO A 156 -13.01 6.36 -4.88
C PRO A 156 -12.35 5.46 -5.94
N THR A 157 -11.11 5.72 -6.31
CA THR A 157 -10.37 4.87 -7.25
C THR A 157 -10.06 3.52 -6.61
N LEU A 158 -9.61 3.50 -5.35
CA LEU A 158 -9.33 2.28 -4.59
C LEU A 158 -10.59 1.43 -4.38
N GLU A 159 -11.73 2.07 -4.08
CA GLU A 159 -13.02 1.37 -3.97
C GLU A 159 -13.45 0.71 -5.29
N ASN A 160 -13.22 1.41 -6.42
CA ASN A 160 -13.46 0.85 -7.75
C ASN A 160 -12.51 -0.30 -8.09
N HIS A 161 -11.24 -0.19 -7.71
CA HIS A 161 -10.26 -1.26 -7.90
C HIS A 161 -10.62 -2.49 -7.07
N LEU A 162 -11.03 -2.34 -5.81
CA LEU A 162 -11.54 -3.44 -4.99
C LEU A 162 -12.71 -4.16 -5.64
N GLN A 163 -13.68 -3.40 -6.17
CA GLN A 163 -14.83 -3.96 -6.87
C GLN A 163 -14.39 -4.74 -8.13
N ALA A 164 -13.42 -4.22 -8.87
CA ALA A 164 -12.86 -4.89 -10.05
C ALA A 164 -12.08 -6.16 -9.67
N ALA A 165 -11.25 -6.13 -8.63
CA ALA A 165 -10.51 -7.28 -8.11
C ALA A 165 -11.47 -8.42 -7.69
N ARG A 166 -12.56 -8.08 -6.98
CA ARG A 166 -13.60 -9.04 -6.61
C ARG A 166 -14.33 -9.64 -7.82
N SER A 167 -14.35 -8.94 -8.94
CA SER A 167 -15.00 -9.37 -10.19
C SER A 167 -14.08 -10.20 -11.09
N LEU A 168 -12.79 -10.35 -10.75
CA LEU A 168 -11.89 -11.24 -11.47
C LEU A 168 -12.34 -12.70 -11.35
N PRO A 169 -12.03 -13.55 -12.36
CA PRO A 169 -12.40 -14.97 -12.36
C PRO A 169 -11.91 -15.76 -11.12
N GLN A 170 -12.70 -16.77 -10.72
CA GLN A 170 -12.39 -17.75 -9.67
C GLN A 170 -12.00 -19.12 -10.26
#